data_AF-A0ABD5WXB6-F1
#
_entry.id   AF-A0ABD5WXB6-F1
#
_cell.length_a   1.000
_cell.length_b   1.000
_cell.length_c   1.000
_cell.angle_alpha   90.00
_cell.angle_beta   90.00
_cell.angle_gamma   90.00
#
_symmetry.space_group_name_H-M   'P 1'
#
loop_
_entity.id
_entity.type
_entity.pdbx_description
1 polymer ?
#
loop_
_entity_poly.entity_id
_entity_poly.type
_entity_poly.pdbx_seq_one_letter_code
_entity_poly.pdbx_strand_id
1 'polypeptide(L)'
;MNGNNPYAGAPGVVEAGRPEEIDLTADQKDALRRAVATIVTRTESYLPDGYAVGSELSYGANGPQATVAVQPPVGHAVSAGFSPDIDDIEAGLDTEDREEVARGLAASAAVQVMSAVGDDLEPTAR
;
A
#
# COMPACT_ATOMS: atom_id res chain seq x y z
N MET A 1 15.85 -7.11 -60.17
CA MET A 1 15.62 -6.82 -58.73
C MET A 1 14.62 -5.69 -58.66
N ASN A 2 13.35 -6.01 -58.37
CA ASN A 2 12.31 -5.05 -58.04
C ASN A 2 11.28 -5.82 -57.19
N GLY A 3 11.14 -5.45 -55.93
CA GLY A 3 10.14 -6.01 -55.02
C GLY A 3 9.40 -4.85 -54.38
N ASN A 4 8.22 -4.56 -54.92
CA ASN A 4 7.27 -3.59 -54.38
C ASN A 4 6.44 -4.23 -53.25
N ASN A 5 6.34 -3.49 -52.13
CA ASN A 5 5.28 -3.33 -51.10
C ASN A 5 3.99 -4.18 -51.24
N PRO A 6 3.27 -4.57 -50.15
CA PRO A 6 2.81 -3.61 -49.11
C PRO A 6 2.48 -4.19 -47.70
N TYR A 7 2.76 -3.47 -46.61
CA TYR A 7 1.85 -3.41 -45.46
C TYR A 7 2.19 -2.19 -44.58
N ALA A 8 1.59 -1.06 -44.96
CA ALA A 8 1.27 -0.01 -44.00
C ALA A 8 0.14 -0.56 -43.11
N GLY A 9 0.51 -1.11 -41.95
CA GLY A 9 -0.43 -1.44 -40.88
C GLY A 9 -0.78 -0.17 -40.10
N ALA A 10 -2.07 0.03 -39.85
CA ALA A 10 -2.69 1.23 -39.29
C ALA A 10 -2.18 1.62 -37.88
N PRO A 11 -2.27 2.92 -37.50
CA PRO A 11 -2.12 3.34 -36.11
C PRO A 11 -3.39 2.90 -35.37
N GLY A 12 -3.34 1.80 -34.63
CA GLY A 12 -4.55 1.31 -33.97
C GLY A 12 -4.48 -0.10 -33.40
N VAL A 13 -3.33 -0.52 -32.89
CA VAL A 13 -3.27 -1.74 -32.07
C VAL A 13 -2.67 -1.35 -30.73
N VAL A 14 -3.56 -0.95 -29.80
CA VAL A 14 -3.26 -1.14 -28.38
C VAL A 14 -3.16 -2.65 -28.19
N GLU A 15 -1.99 -3.12 -27.77
CA GLU A 15 -1.76 -4.51 -27.44
C GLU A 15 -2.64 -4.87 -26.24
N ALA A 16 -3.68 -5.68 -26.49
CA ALA A 16 -4.54 -6.18 -25.43
C ALA A 16 -3.71 -7.03 -24.46
N GLY A 17 -3.47 -6.53 -23.25
CA GLY A 17 -2.93 -7.31 -22.13
C GLY A 17 -1.69 -6.76 -21.44
N ARG A 18 -1.18 -5.58 -21.81
CA ARG A 18 -0.20 -4.89 -20.97
C ARG A 18 -0.89 -3.79 -20.16
N PRO A 19 -0.88 -3.87 -18.82
CA PRO A 19 -1.34 -2.77 -18.00
C PRO A 19 -0.50 -1.53 -18.40
N GLU A 20 -1.12 -0.42 -18.83
CA GLU A 20 -0.39 0.84 -19.06
C GLU A 20 0.24 1.26 -17.73
N GLU A 21 1.53 1.00 -17.55
CA GLU A 21 2.26 1.40 -16.35
C GLU A 21 2.14 2.91 -16.21
N ILE A 22 1.47 3.37 -15.15
CA ILE A 22 1.40 4.79 -14.85
C ILE A 22 2.81 5.24 -14.49
N ASP A 23 3.44 5.97 -15.42
CA ASP A 23 4.82 6.40 -15.29
C ASP A 23 4.90 7.60 -14.34
N LEU A 24 5.05 7.31 -13.05
CA LEU A 24 5.25 8.32 -12.03
C LEU A 24 6.64 8.94 -12.15
N THR A 25 6.70 10.27 -12.03
CA THR A 25 7.97 10.99 -12.01
C THR A 25 8.80 10.61 -10.77
N ALA A 26 10.10 10.91 -10.80
CA ALA A 26 10.97 10.64 -9.66
C ALA A 26 10.50 11.38 -8.39
N ASP A 27 10.05 12.62 -8.54
CA ASP A 27 9.53 13.43 -7.44
C ASP A 27 8.22 12.86 -6.86
N GLN A 28 7.30 12.37 -7.72
CA GLN A 28 6.07 11.71 -7.26
C GLN A 28 6.35 10.41 -6.51
N LYS A 29 7.33 9.62 -6.99
CA LYS A 29 7.78 8.40 -6.30
C LYS A 29 8.40 8.72 -4.93
N ASP A 30 9.17 9.79 -4.82
CA ASP A 30 9.78 10.24 -3.56
C ASP A 30 8.73 10.76 -2.57
N ALA A 31 7.78 11.57 -3.05
CA ALA A 31 6.65 12.07 -2.27
C ALA A 31 5.82 10.92 -1.67
N LEU A 32 5.49 9.91 -2.48
CA LEU A 32 4.78 8.72 -2.00
C LEU A 32 5.60 7.95 -0.96
N ARG A 33 6.89 7.70 -1.22
CA ARG A 33 7.77 7.02 -0.26
C ARG A 33 7.81 7.74 1.08
N ARG A 34 7.94 9.06 1.06
CA ARG A 34 7.96 9.89 2.26
C ARG A 34 6.65 9.88 3.02
N ALA A 35 5.52 9.93 2.31
CA ALA A 35 4.19 9.81 2.89
C ALA A 35 4.02 8.48 3.62
N VAL A 36 4.36 7.37 2.95
CA VAL A 36 4.25 6.03 3.53
C VAL A 36 5.19 5.86 4.72
N ALA A 37 6.43 6.37 4.64
CA ALA A 37 7.36 6.37 5.78
C ALA A 37 6.81 7.17 6.98
N THR A 38 6.08 8.27 6.72
CA THR A 38 5.41 9.05 7.76
C THR A 38 4.26 8.27 8.40
N ILE A 39 3.44 7.58 7.61
CA ILE A 39 2.39 6.68 8.11
C ILE A 39 3.01 5.61 9.02
N VAL A 40 4.06 4.91 8.56
CA VAL A 40 4.77 3.89 9.35
C VAL A 40 5.24 4.46 10.68
N THR A 41 5.95 5.60 10.66
CA THR A 41 6.47 6.24 11.86
C THR A 41 5.34 6.64 12.83
N ARG A 42 4.22 7.14 12.29
CA ARG A 42 3.04 7.51 13.09
C ARG A 42 2.38 6.29 13.70
N THR A 43 2.21 5.21 12.94
CA THR A 43 1.68 3.94 13.44
C THR A 43 2.54 3.39 14.58
N GLU A 44 3.87 3.38 14.41
CA GLU A 44 4.80 2.96 15.46
C GLU A 44 4.64 3.81 16.73
N SER A 45 4.43 5.12 16.59
CA SER A 45 4.20 6.00 17.74
C SER A 45 2.92 5.70 18.52
N TYR A 46 1.94 5.00 17.94
CA TYR A 46 0.71 4.60 18.62
C TYR A 46 0.81 3.21 19.26
N LEU A 47 1.88 2.47 18.98
CA LEU A 47 2.06 1.09 19.40
C LEU A 47 3.14 0.98 20.48
N PRO A 48 2.98 0.08 21.46
CA PRO A 48 4.05 -0.23 22.40
C PRO A 48 5.16 -1.04 21.72
N ASP A 49 6.30 -1.17 22.42
CA ASP A 49 7.40 -2.03 22.00
C ASP A 49 6.94 -3.48 21.73
N GLY A 50 7.54 -4.11 20.71
CA GLY A 50 7.24 -5.50 20.31
C GLY A 50 6.28 -5.63 19.13
N TYR A 51 5.66 -4.55 18.68
CA TYR A 51 5.00 -4.49 17.37
C TYR A 51 6.04 -4.17 16.29
N ALA A 52 5.95 -4.84 15.14
CA ALA A 52 6.77 -4.52 13.97
C ALA A 52 5.89 -3.89 12.89
N VAL A 53 6.33 -2.77 12.33
CA VAL A 53 5.61 -2.09 11.24
C VAL A 53 6.46 -2.10 9.99
N GLY A 54 5.85 -2.42 8.86
CA GLY A 54 6.50 -2.47 7.56
C GLY A 54 5.62 -1.87 6.47
N SER A 55 6.22 -1.53 5.34
CA SER A 55 5.48 -1.07 4.18
C SER A 55 6.07 -1.60 2.88
N GLU A 56 5.18 -1.79 1.91
CA GLU A 56 5.52 -2.16 0.54
C GLU A 56 4.92 -1.12 -0.41
N LEU A 57 5.68 -0.79 -1.46
CA LEU A 57 5.29 0.14 -2.50
C LEU A 57 5.27 -0.59 -3.83
N SER A 58 4.18 -0.46 -4.56
CA SER A 58 4.00 -1.02 -5.90
C SER A 58 3.55 0.08 -6.85
N TYR A 59 4.15 0.10 -8.03
CA TYR A 59 3.84 1.03 -9.10
C TYR A 59 3.44 0.18 -10.30
N GLY A 60 2.17 0.22 -10.68
CA GLY A 60 1.65 -0.57 -11.80
C GLY A 60 0.54 0.20 -12.51
N ALA A 61 -0.20 -0.46 -13.40
CA ALA A 61 -1.25 0.23 -14.15
C ALA A 61 -2.48 0.63 -13.35
N ASN A 62 -2.65 0.08 -12.15
CA ASN A 62 -3.65 0.58 -11.22
C ASN A 62 -3.19 1.86 -10.51
N GLY A 63 -2.04 2.41 -10.88
CA GLY A 63 -1.44 3.58 -10.27
C GLY A 63 -0.49 3.25 -9.10
N PRO A 64 -0.06 4.29 -8.38
CA PRO A 64 0.73 4.15 -7.16
C PRO A 64 -0.08 3.44 -6.07
N GLN A 65 0.46 2.37 -5.54
CA GLN A 65 -0.13 1.62 -4.44
C GLN A 65 0.91 1.44 -3.34
N ALA A 66 0.49 1.62 -2.10
CA ALA A 66 1.26 1.32 -0.93
C ALA A 66 0.47 0.36 -0.04
N THR A 67 1.16 -0.54 0.64
CA THR A 67 0.58 -1.37 1.68
C THR A 67 1.38 -1.15 2.94
N VAL A 68 0.72 -0.86 4.05
CA VAL A 68 1.34 -0.77 5.37
C VAL A 68 0.83 -1.92 6.20
N ALA A 69 1.74 -2.66 6.83
CA ALA A 69 1.42 -3.81 7.66
C ALA A 69 1.99 -3.66 9.07
N VAL A 70 1.23 -4.10 10.06
CA VAL A 70 1.62 -4.19 11.46
C VAL A 70 1.58 -5.65 11.88
N GLN A 71 2.71 -6.19 12.30
CA GLN A 71 2.82 -7.48 12.94
C GLN A 71 2.80 -7.28 14.47
N PRO A 72 1.72 -7.68 15.15
CA PRO A 72 1.70 -7.71 16.61
C PRO A 72 2.63 -8.81 17.15
N PRO A 73 3.07 -8.72 18.42
CA PRO A 73 3.89 -9.76 19.05
C PRO A 73 3.16 -11.10 19.17
N VAL A 74 1.83 -11.08 19.22
CA VAL A 74 0.97 -12.27 19.26
C VAL A 74 -0.19 -12.06 18.28
N GLY A 75 -0.48 -13.06 17.47
CA GLY A 75 -1.52 -13.01 16.44
C GLY A 75 -1.00 -12.71 15.04
N HIS A 76 -1.94 -12.45 14.13
CA HIS A 76 -1.65 -12.27 12.70
C HIS A 76 -1.29 -10.82 12.35
N ALA A 77 -0.53 -10.64 11.26
CA ALA A 77 -0.30 -9.31 10.71
C ALA A 77 -1.61 -8.68 10.22
N VAL A 78 -1.75 -7.38 10.45
CA VAL A 78 -2.84 -6.55 9.91
C VAL A 78 -2.26 -5.61 8.87
N SER A 79 -2.88 -5.53 7.70
CA SER A 79 -2.42 -4.67 6.61
C SER A 79 -3.53 -3.75 6.10
N ALA A 80 -3.15 -2.54 5.70
CA ALA A 80 -4.01 -1.60 4.98
C ALA A 80 -3.36 -1.22 3.65
N GLY A 81 -4.17 -1.22 2.59
CA GLY A 81 -3.81 -0.66 1.30
C GLY A 81 -4.07 0.85 1.25
N PHE A 82 -3.18 1.58 0.58
CA PHE A 82 -3.24 3.02 0.39
C PHE A 82 -2.92 3.31 -1.09
N SER A 83 -3.91 3.79 -1.83
CA SER A 83 -3.82 4.02 -3.28
C SER A 83 -4.20 5.47 -3.57
N PRO A 84 -3.29 6.44 -3.38
CA PRO A 84 -3.58 7.83 -3.66
C PRO A 84 -3.58 8.12 -5.16
N ASP A 85 -4.36 9.11 -5.58
CA ASP A 85 -4.31 9.62 -6.93
C ASP A 85 -3.03 10.45 -7.17
N ILE A 86 -2.69 10.71 -8.44
CA ILE A 86 -1.49 11.48 -8.80
C ILE A 86 -1.61 12.91 -8.28
N ASP A 87 -2.78 13.53 -8.47
CA ASP A 87 -3.08 14.88 -7.98
C ASP A 87 -2.87 14.99 -6.46
N ASP A 88 -3.24 13.94 -5.72
CA ASP A 88 -3.07 13.82 -4.28
C ASP A 88 -1.58 13.73 -3.88
N ILE A 89 -0.78 12.98 -4.64
CA ILE A 89 0.68 12.92 -4.45
C ILE A 89 1.32 14.29 -4.71
N GLU A 90 0.87 14.99 -5.75
CA GLU A 90 1.39 16.31 -6.13
C GLU A 90 0.96 17.42 -5.16
N ALA A 91 -0.26 17.32 -4.62
CA ALA A 91 -0.77 18.18 -3.56
C ALA A 91 -0.07 17.92 -2.21
N GLY A 92 0.58 16.75 -2.07
CA GLY A 92 1.44 16.42 -0.94
C GLY A 92 0.78 15.57 0.14
N LEU A 93 -0.26 14.79 -0.21
CA LEU A 93 -1.12 13.91 0.61
C LEU A 93 -1.42 14.45 2.02
N ASP A 94 -2.68 14.74 2.28
CA ASP A 94 -3.11 15.35 3.53
C ASP A 94 -2.64 14.58 4.77
N THR A 95 -2.19 15.35 5.77
CA THR A 95 -1.64 14.77 7.00
C THR A 95 -2.75 14.07 7.80
N GLU A 96 -3.96 14.60 7.77
CA GLU A 96 -5.11 14.03 8.46
C GLU A 96 -5.45 12.63 7.94
N ASP A 97 -5.47 12.43 6.61
CA ASP A 97 -5.69 11.11 6.00
C ASP A 97 -4.61 10.11 6.39
N ARG A 98 -3.33 10.53 6.37
CA ARG A 98 -2.21 9.68 6.81
C ARG A 98 -2.34 9.27 8.27
N GLU A 99 -2.76 10.20 9.14
CA GLU A 99 -2.94 9.95 10.57
C GLU A 99 -4.14 9.04 10.86
N GLU A 100 -5.22 9.19 10.11
CA GLU A 100 -6.38 8.31 10.21
C GLU A 100 -6.01 6.87 9.86
N VAL A 101 -5.34 6.66 8.72
CA VAL A 101 -4.85 5.34 8.31
C VAL A 101 -3.92 4.75 9.37
N ALA A 102 -2.98 5.55 9.88
CA ALA A 102 -2.04 5.10 10.89
C ALA A 102 -2.75 4.65 12.18
N ARG A 103 -3.76 5.40 12.62
CA ARG A 103 -4.56 5.10 13.82
C ARG A 103 -5.44 3.87 13.62
N GLY A 104 -6.10 3.77 12.46
CA GLY A 104 -6.93 2.62 12.11
C GLY A 104 -6.12 1.32 12.14
N LEU A 105 -4.95 1.33 11.52
CA LEU A 105 -4.04 0.18 11.48
C LEU A 105 -3.56 -0.22 12.88
N ALA A 106 -3.17 0.75 13.71
CA ALA A 106 -2.74 0.49 15.09
C ALA A 106 -3.89 -0.07 15.95
N ALA A 107 -5.10 0.48 15.81
CA ALA A 107 -6.28 -0.01 16.52
C ALA A 107 -6.62 -1.45 16.13
N SER A 108 -6.60 -1.77 14.84
CA SER A 108 -6.82 -3.14 14.36
C SER A 108 -5.76 -4.11 14.85
N ALA A 109 -4.49 -3.71 14.91
CA ALA A 109 -3.42 -4.54 15.48
C ALA A 109 -3.62 -4.79 16.98
N ALA A 110 -4.06 -3.79 17.75
CA ALA A 110 -4.37 -3.97 19.17
C ALA A 110 -5.56 -4.93 19.39
N VAL A 111 -6.60 -4.82 18.56
CA VAL A 111 -7.72 -5.79 18.57
C VAL A 111 -7.22 -7.19 18.24
N GLN A 112 -6.29 -7.33 17.29
CA GLN A 112 -5.74 -8.62 16.91
C GLN A 112 -5.02 -9.33 18.07
N VAL A 113 -4.28 -8.58 18.90
CA VAL A 113 -3.68 -9.11 20.13
C VAL A 113 -4.74 -9.51 21.15
N MET A 114 -5.75 -8.66 21.37
CA MET A 114 -6.84 -8.98 22.30
C MET A 114 -7.58 -10.27 21.88
N SER A 115 -7.85 -10.43 20.59
CA SER A 115 -8.45 -11.66 20.05
C SER A 115 -7.52 -12.86 20.23
N ALA A 116 -6.22 -12.74 19.93
CA ALA A 116 -5.29 -13.86 20.04
C ALA A 116 -5.08 -14.32 21.50
N VAL A 117 -5.04 -13.39 22.45
CA VAL A 117 -4.96 -13.71 23.88
C VAL A 117 -6.29 -14.29 24.40
N GLY A 118 -7.42 -13.82 23.88
CA GLY A 118 -8.74 -14.36 24.22
C GLY A 118 -9.02 -15.75 23.67
N ASP A 119 -8.46 -16.09 22.50
CA ASP A 119 -8.56 -17.41 21.87
C ASP A 119 -7.68 -18.45 22.58
N ASP A 120 -6.50 -18.06 23.09
CA ASP A 120 -5.66 -18.91 23.96
C ASP A 120 -6.35 -19.25 25.30
N LEU A 121 -7.37 -18.48 25.68
CA LEU A 121 -8.28 -18.75 26.79
C LEU A 121 -9.53 -19.50 26.35
N GLU A 122 -9.46 -20.38 25.34
CA GLU A 122 -10.53 -21.35 25.05
C GLU A 122 -10.96 -22.01 26.37
N PRO A 123 -12.18 -21.74 26.87
CA PRO A 123 -12.62 -22.32 28.12
C PRO A 123 -12.80 -23.81 27.84
N THR A 124 -11.88 -24.64 28.34
CA THR A 124 -11.99 -26.10 28.33
C THR A 124 -13.10 -26.61 29.27
N ALA A 125 -14.18 -25.84 29.43
CA ALA A 125 -15.34 -26.24 30.19
C ALA A 125 -16.07 -27.37 29.44
N ARG A 126 -15.82 -28.59 29.91
CA ARG A 126 -16.51 -29.83 29.56
C ARG A 126 -17.63 -30.11 30.54
#